data_AF-A0A0N4XHM3-F1
#
_entry.id   AF-A0A0N4XHM3-F1
#
_cell.length_a   1.000
_cell.length_b   1.000
_cell.length_c   1.000
_cell.angle_alpha   90.00
_cell.angle_beta   90.00
_cell.angle_gamma   90.00
#
_symmetry.space_group_name_H-M   'P 1'
#
loop_
_entity.id
_entity.type
_entity.pdbx_description
1 polymer ?
#
loop_
_entity_poly.entity_id
_entity_poly.type
_entity_poly.pdbx_seq_one_letter_code
_entity_poly.pdbx_strand_id
1 'polypeptide(L)'
;MNGFRNYTCNCAEGFYYNVTGKHCVKVGQEVKIILYFKQTPYSEIYNNVTHPEAISAKRTIQAAFEKIYGSNLIKLVFNKFTEGSLVAHMDLMLKLHDTGTFRNNEKIFKQFLVECDTSNRQCFGTLGNAYLPPDGWVAKSCPKGSNIVVTGPFSYRCECSWIYAGSQCRYPLTLILLILACIFLLTTIVAVLYSIFSKRRNRTGTYQLYSVPDGM
;
A
#
# COMPACT_ATOMS: atom_id res chain seq x y z
N MET A 1 39.94 15.96 7.70
CA MET A 1 39.33 14.62 7.60
C MET A 1 37.86 14.76 7.96
N ASN A 2 36.99 15.00 6.97
CA ASN A 2 35.56 15.19 7.22
C ASN A 2 34.88 13.84 7.31
N GLY A 3 34.28 13.56 8.47
CA GLY A 3 33.65 12.29 8.81
C GLY A 3 32.58 11.86 7.82
N PHE A 4 32.68 10.61 7.38
CA PHE A 4 31.60 9.93 6.68
C PHE A 4 30.37 9.91 7.59
N ARG A 5 29.37 10.73 7.26
CA ARG A 5 28.04 10.61 7.84
C ARG A 5 27.50 9.25 7.43
N ASN A 6 27.21 8.38 8.39
CA ASN A 6 26.48 7.13 8.16
C ASN A 6 25.10 7.48 7.59
N TYR A 7 24.94 7.43 6.27
CA TYR A 7 23.63 7.43 5.65
C TYR A 7 22.98 6.08 5.98
N THR A 8 22.02 6.06 6.89
CA THR A 8 21.09 4.93 6.99
C THR A 8 20.26 4.94 5.71
N CYS A 9 20.50 3.95 4.83
CA CYS A 9 19.66 3.68 3.67
C CYS A 9 18.28 3.21 4.15
N ASN A 10 17.48 4.12 4.69
CA ASN A 10 16.09 3.85 4.98
C ASN A 10 15.36 3.76 3.64
N CYS A 11 14.59 2.69 3.45
CA CYS A 11 13.75 2.56 2.28
C CYS A 11 12.73 3.70 2.23
N ALA A 12 12.37 4.12 1.02
CA ALA A 12 11.29 5.08 0.82
C ALA A 12 9.99 4.56 1.46
N GLU A 13 9.10 5.47 1.83
CA GLU A 13 7.81 5.11 2.42
C GLU A 13 7.04 4.13 1.52
N GLY A 14 6.45 3.07 2.12
CA GLY A 14 5.81 1.98 1.38
C GLY A 14 6.77 0.90 0.85
N PHE A 15 8.06 1.01 1.15
CA PHE A 15 9.06 -0.03 0.87
C PHE A 15 9.65 -0.58 2.16
N TYR A 16 9.86 -1.89 2.19
CA TYR A 16 10.50 -2.59 3.30
C TYR A 16 11.91 -3.05 2.90
N TYR A 17 12.89 -2.86 3.79
CA TYR A 17 14.26 -3.30 3.54
C TYR A 17 14.36 -4.82 3.71
N ASN A 18 14.51 -5.53 2.60
CA ASN A 18 14.76 -6.96 2.62
C ASN A 18 16.23 -7.22 2.92
N VAL A 19 16.53 -7.71 4.13
CA VAL A 19 17.89 -7.97 4.60
C VAL A 19 18.59 -9.03 3.75
N THR A 20 17.87 -10.08 3.33
CA THR A 20 18.43 -11.18 2.52
C THR A 20 18.82 -10.71 1.13
N GLY A 21 17.97 -9.87 0.51
CA GLY A 21 18.20 -9.35 -0.83
C GLY A 21 19.02 -8.06 -0.88
N LYS A 22 19.29 -7.43 0.27
CA LYS A 22 19.91 -6.10 0.40
C LYS A 22 19.26 -5.03 -0.50
N HIS A 23 17.93 -5.08 -0.67
CA HIS A 23 17.18 -4.13 -1.48
C HIS A 23 15.82 -3.79 -0.86
N CYS A 24 15.29 -2.64 -1.24
CA CYS A 24 13.96 -2.18 -0.83
C CYS A 24 12.88 -2.86 -1.68
N VAL A 25 11.91 -3.48 -1.03
CA VAL A 25 10.80 -4.19 -1.67
C VAL A 25 9.51 -3.40 -1.43
N LYS A 26 8.73 -3.15 -2.49
CA LYS A 26 7.44 -2.46 -2.37
C LYS A 26 6.44 -3.33 -1.61
N VAL A 27 5.91 -2.80 -0.51
CA VAL A 27 4.85 -3.45 0.25
C VAL A 27 3.55 -3.29 -0.51
N GLY A 28 2.93 -4.40 -0.88
CA GLY A 28 1.62 -4.42 -1.52
C GLY A 28 0.50 -4.48 -0.49
N GLN A 29 0.65 -5.33 0.52
CA GLN A 29 -0.40 -5.56 1.49
C GLN A 29 0.18 -5.72 2.89
N GLU A 30 -0.41 -5.00 3.85
CA GLU A 30 -0.19 -5.19 5.28
C GLU A 30 -1.47 -5.73 5.92
N VAL A 31 -1.35 -6.84 6.64
CA VAL A 31 -2.48 -7.55 7.21
C VAL A 31 -2.18 -7.91 8.66
N LYS A 32 -3.13 -7.66 9.55
CA LYS A 32 -3.17 -8.27 10.88
C LYS A 32 -3.86 -9.62 10.79
N ILE A 33 -3.18 -10.65 11.25
CA ILE A 33 -3.68 -12.02 11.25
C ILE A 33 -3.86 -12.49 12.69
N ILE A 34 -5.03 -13.05 12.98
CA ILE A 34 -5.34 -13.76 14.22
C ILE A 34 -5.65 -15.20 13.84
N LEU A 35 -4.83 -16.14 14.30
CA LEU A 35 -4.91 -17.55 13.92
C LEU A 35 -5.07 -18.42 15.17
N TYR A 36 -6.04 -19.34 15.16
CA TYR A 36 -6.36 -20.20 16.30
C TYR A 36 -5.93 -21.64 16.02
N PHE A 37 -5.13 -22.25 16.90
CA PHE A 37 -4.64 -23.62 16.78
C PHE A 37 -5.49 -24.59 17.61
N LYS A 38 -6.27 -25.45 16.95
CA LYS A 38 -7.31 -26.27 17.62
C LYS A 38 -6.74 -27.26 18.64
N GLN A 39 -5.56 -27.82 18.38
CA GLN A 39 -4.98 -28.91 19.17
C GLN A 39 -3.85 -28.48 20.11
N THR A 40 -3.48 -27.20 20.12
CA THR A 40 -2.37 -26.72 20.95
C THR A 40 -2.90 -25.86 22.09
N PRO A 41 -2.71 -26.28 23.35
CA PRO A 41 -3.06 -25.44 24.50
C PRO A 41 -2.13 -24.25 24.59
N TYR A 42 -2.66 -23.12 25.05
CA TYR A 42 -1.83 -21.96 25.36
C TYR A 42 -0.92 -22.22 26.56
N SER A 43 0.28 -21.63 26.52
CA SER A 43 1.21 -21.51 27.65
C SER A 43 1.99 -20.21 27.51
N GLU A 44 2.31 -19.56 28.63
CA GLU A 44 3.07 -18.30 28.65
C GLU A 44 4.44 -18.43 27.97
N ILE A 45 4.99 -19.65 27.93
CA ILE A 45 6.27 -19.95 27.27
C ILE A 45 6.29 -19.52 25.80
N TYR A 46 5.14 -19.53 25.10
CA TYR A 46 5.08 -19.12 23.69
C TYR A 46 5.38 -17.63 23.49
N ASN A 47 5.21 -16.80 24.52
CA ASN A 47 5.60 -15.39 24.50
C ASN A 47 7.08 -15.18 24.86
N ASN A 48 7.76 -16.18 25.42
CA ASN A 48 9.19 -16.12 25.68
C ASN A 48 10.00 -16.40 24.40
N VAL A 49 10.58 -15.35 23.81
CA VAL A 49 11.28 -15.42 22.51
C VAL A 49 12.52 -16.33 22.49
N THR A 50 13.08 -16.68 23.65
CA THR A 50 14.26 -17.56 23.76
C THR A 50 13.88 -19.01 24.06
N HIS A 51 12.62 -19.29 24.41
CA HIS A 51 12.21 -20.65 24.78
C HIS A 51 12.16 -21.56 23.53
N PRO A 52 12.70 -22.80 23.59
CA PRO A 52 12.76 -23.71 22.44
C PRO A 52 11.40 -23.97 21.80
N GLU A 53 10.34 -24.15 22.60
CA GLU A 53 8.99 -24.39 22.09
C GLU A 53 8.39 -23.16 21.37
N ALA A 54 8.67 -21.96 21.88
CA ALA A 54 8.24 -20.72 21.23
C ALA A 54 8.95 -20.51 19.90
N ILE A 55 10.26 -20.78 19.86
CA ILE A 55 11.07 -20.74 18.64
C ILE A 55 10.53 -21.76 17.63
N SER A 56 10.26 -22.98 18.08
CA SER A 56 9.71 -24.05 17.24
C SER A 56 8.35 -23.66 16.65
N ALA A 57 7.42 -23.19 17.49
CA ALA A 57 6.10 -22.75 17.04
C ALA A 57 6.18 -21.63 16.01
N LYS A 58 6.98 -20.58 16.27
CA LYS A 58 7.18 -19.48 15.32
C LYS A 58 7.80 -19.97 14.01
N ARG A 59 8.78 -20.89 14.06
CA ARG A 59 9.37 -21.49 12.85
C ARG A 59 8.36 -22.30 12.05
N THR A 60 7.52 -23.08 12.70
CA THR A 60 6.51 -23.89 12.02
C THR A 60 5.46 -23.03 11.34
N ILE A 61 4.99 -21.97 12.01
CA ILE A 61 4.08 -21.00 11.42
C ILE A 61 4.75 -20.26 10.27
N GLN A 62 5.98 -19.77 10.47
CA GLN A 62 6.77 -19.11 9.44
C GLN A 62 6.92 -19.98 8.18
N ALA A 63 7.27 -21.26 8.34
CA ALA A 63 7.42 -22.19 7.23
C ALA A 63 6.11 -22.42 6.47
N ALA A 64 4.96 -22.44 7.17
CA ALA A 64 3.65 -22.53 6.51
C ALA A 64 3.37 -21.29 5.65
N PHE A 65 3.63 -20.09 6.16
CA PHE A 65 3.46 -18.85 5.40
C PHE A 65 4.44 -18.75 4.22
N GLU A 66 5.69 -19.18 4.41
CA GLU A 66 6.68 -19.28 3.33
C GLU A 66 6.24 -20.26 2.25
N LYS A 67 5.61 -21.38 2.61
CA LYS A 67 5.05 -22.33 1.63
C LYS A 67 3.89 -21.73 0.83
N ILE A 68 3.03 -20.94 1.48
CA ILE A 68 1.84 -20.34 0.85
C ILE A 68 2.22 -19.18 -0.09
N TYR A 69 3.08 -18.28 0.40
CA TYR A 69 3.37 -17.02 -0.29
C TYR A 69 4.72 -17.00 -1.00
N GLY A 70 5.66 -17.87 -0.61
CA GLY A 70 6.98 -18.01 -1.22
C GLY A 70 7.72 -16.68 -1.29
N SER A 71 8.17 -16.35 -2.49
CA SER A 71 8.86 -15.08 -2.77
C SER A 71 8.02 -13.83 -2.55
N ASN A 72 6.69 -13.94 -2.39
CA ASN A 72 5.79 -12.82 -2.11
C ASN A 72 5.73 -12.46 -0.62
N LEU A 73 6.19 -13.33 0.28
CA LEU A 73 6.31 -13.00 1.69
C LEU A 73 7.46 -12.02 1.89
N ILE A 74 7.17 -10.81 2.37
CA ILE A 74 8.20 -9.86 2.78
C ILE A 74 8.61 -10.13 4.22
N LYS A 75 7.62 -10.21 5.11
CA LYS A 75 7.82 -10.36 6.54
C LYS A 75 6.58 -10.94 7.18
N LEU A 76 6.80 -11.76 8.19
CA LEU A 76 5.79 -12.14 9.18
C LEU A 76 6.34 -11.75 10.55
N VAL A 77 5.55 -11.00 11.31
CA VAL A 77 5.90 -10.54 12.65
C VAL A 77 4.97 -11.20 13.65
N PHE A 78 5.54 -11.84 14.65
CA PHE A 78 4.77 -12.44 15.74
C PHE A 78 4.64 -11.40 16.85
N ASN A 79 3.41 -10.93 17.10
CA ASN A 79 3.14 -9.89 18.09
C ASN A 79 3.01 -10.49 19.49
N LYS A 80 2.06 -11.42 19.65
CA LYS A 80 1.79 -12.12 20.93
C LYS A 80 1.02 -13.41 20.69
N PHE A 81 1.11 -14.30 21.67
CA PHE A 81 0.23 -15.44 21.83
C PHE A 81 -0.71 -15.21 23.02
N THR A 82 -1.99 -15.52 22.86
CA THR A 82 -3.02 -15.32 23.91
C THR A 82 -3.72 -16.61 24.31
N GLU A 83 -4.38 -16.54 25.46
CA GLU A 83 -5.08 -17.63 26.13
C GLU A 83 -6.31 -18.18 25.39
N GLY A 84 -6.65 -19.45 25.69
CA GLY A 84 -7.63 -20.28 24.99
C GLY A 84 -6.96 -21.53 24.37
N SER A 85 -7.42 -21.94 23.19
CA SER A 85 -6.54 -22.61 22.22
C SER A 85 -5.41 -21.64 21.86
N LEU A 86 -4.17 -22.08 21.62
CA LEU A 86 -3.06 -21.19 21.25
C LEU A 86 -3.50 -20.23 20.13
N VAL A 87 -3.58 -18.93 20.42
CA VAL A 87 -3.98 -17.90 19.45
C VAL A 87 -2.76 -17.06 19.08
N ALA A 88 -2.37 -17.07 17.80
CA ALA A 88 -1.26 -16.29 17.30
C ALA A 88 -1.75 -14.96 16.71
N HIS A 89 -1.27 -13.84 17.26
CA HIS A 89 -1.47 -12.50 16.71
C HIS A 89 -0.24 -12.11 15.92
N MET A 90 -0.41 -11.82 14.63
CA MET A 90 0.70 -11.60 13.70
C MET A 90 0.43 -10.42 12.77
N ASP A 91 1.50 -9.78 12.32
CA ASP A 91 1.46 -8.82 11.21
C ASP A 91 2.16 -9.44 9.98
N LEU A 92 1.44 -9.53 8.87
CA LEU A 92 1.89 -10.05 7.59
C LEU A 92 2.13 -8.91 6.61
N MET A 93 3.30 -8.91 5.98
CA MET A 93 3.65 -8.02 4.88
C MET A 93 3.90 -8.83 3.60
N LEU A 94 3.14 -8.51 2.55
CA LEU A 94 3.23 -9.16 1.25
C LEU A 94 3.67 -8.18 0.16
N LYS A 95 4.41 -8.70 -0.83
CA LYS A 95 4.79 -7.96 -2.02
C LYS A 95 3.56 -7.58 -2.84
N LEU A 96 3.64 -6.42 -3.50
CA LEU A 96 2.73 -6.11 -4.61
C LEU A 96 3.05 -7.08 -5.75
N HIS A 97 2.02 -7.67 -6.37
CA HIS A 97 2.24 -8.55 -7.53
C HIS A 97 2.92 -7.77 -8.65
N ASP A 98 3.76 -8.44 -9.47
CA ASP A 98 4.53 -7.80 -10.54
C ASP A 98 3.66 -7.10 -11.59
N THR A 99 2.40 -7.54 -11.72
CA THR A 99 1.39 -6.93 -12.60
C THR A 99 0.75 -5.66 -12.00
N GLY A 100 1.12 -5.26 -10.78
CA GLY A 100 0.51 -4.17 -10.04
C GLY A 100 -0.87 -4.50 -9.46
N THR A 101 -1.32 -5.75 -9.54
CA THR A 101 -2.61 -6.20 -9.00
C THR A 101 -2.49 -6.77 -7.60
N PHE A 102 -3.55 -6.68 -6.81
CA PHE A 102 -3.60 -7.33 -5.50
C PHE A 102 -4.06 -8.78 -5.68
N ARG A 103 -3.17 -9.72 -5.36
CA ARG A 103 -3.53 -11.14 -5.25
C ARG A 103 -4.58 -11.28 -4.14
N ASN A 104 -5.59 -12.12 -4.33
CA ASN A 104 -6.60 -12.39 -3.29
C ASN A 104 -5.99 -13.29 -2.20
N ASN A 105 -5.02 -12.75 -1.46
CA ASN A 105 -4.19 -13.47 -0.50
C ASN A 105 -5.01 -14.07 0.64
N GLU A 106 -6.08 -13.39 1.03
CA GLU A 106 -7.02 -13.91 2.02
C GLU A 106 -7.71 -15.20 1.53
N LYS A 107 -8.22 -15.20 0.29
CA LYS A 107 -8.84 -16.40 -0.31
C LYS A 107 -7.84 -17.55 -0.40
N ILE A 108 -6.60 -17.28 -0.79
CA ILE A 108 -5.54 -18.29 -0.86
C ILE A 108 -5.27 -18.87 0.53
N PHE A 109 -5.18 -18.02 1.55
CA PHE A 109 -4.96 -18.48 2.92
C PHE A 109 -6.13 -19.30 3.44
N LYS A 110 -7.36 -18.83 3.26
CA LYS A 110 -8.58 -19.55 3.65
C LYS A 110 -8.67 -20.91 2.95
N GLN A 111 -8.37 -20.96 1.65
CA GLN A 111 -8.34 -22.21 0.90
C GLN A 111 -7.28 -23.18 1.44
N PHE A 112 -6.07 -22.69 1.74
CA PHE A 112 -5.03 -23.50 2.38
C PHE A 112 -5.52 -24.10 3.70
N LEU A 113 -6.14 -23.31 4.58
CA LEU A 113 -6.67 -23.82 5.86
C LEU A 113 -7.77 -24.88 5.66
N VAL A 114 -8.68 -24.67 4.70
CA VAL A 114 -9.70 -25.66 4.36
C VAL A 114 -9.06 -26.95 3.86
N GLU A 115 -8.08 -26.87 2.96
CA GLU A 115 -7.36 -28.04 2.44
C GLU A 115 -6.68 -28.83 3.58
N CYS A 116 -6.08 -28.14 4.55
CA CYS A 116 -5.48 -28.76 5.74
C CYS A 116 -6.49 -29.54 6.59
N ASP A 117 -7.67 -28.94 6.82
CA ASP A 117 -8.75 -29.59 7.56
C ASP A 117 -9.34 -30.77 6.76
N THR A 118 -9.61 -30.62 5.46
CA THR A 118 -10.26 -31.67 4.66
C THR A 118 -9.34 -32.84 4.34
N SER A 119 -8.04 -32.60 4.19
CA SER A 119 -7.05 -33.67 3.92
C SER A 119 -6.50 -34.31 5.19
N ASN A 120 -6.99 -33.90 6.37
CA ASN A 120 -6.46 -34.28 7.68
C ASN A 120 -4.93 -34.15 7.77
N ARG A 121 -4.37 -33.14 7.10
CA ARG A 121 -2.93 -32.90 7.02
C ARG A 121 -2.56 -31.84 8.04
N GLN A 122 -1.58 -32.16 8.89
CA GLN A 122 -0.99 -31.21 9.82
C GLN A 122 -0.16 -30.15 9.08
N CYS A 123 -0.82 -29.08 8.64
CA CYS A 123 -0.17 -27.99 7.93
C CYS A 123 0.71 -27.11 8.80
N PHE A 124 0.48 -27.12 10.11
CA PHE A 124 1.32 -26.43 11.09
C PHE A 124 2.06 -27.42 11.99
N GLY A 125 2.45 -28.58 11.44
CA GLY A 125 3.27 -29.58 12.14
C GLY A 125 2.70 -29.96 13.50
N THR A 126 3.52 -29.84 14.55
CA THR A 126 3.15 -30.16 15.93
C THR A 126 2.08 -29.24 16.52
N LEU A 127 1.82 -28.07 15.91
CA LEU A 127 0.72 -27.18 16.32
C LEU A 127 -0.65 -27.66 15.81
N GLY A 128 -0.67 -28.69 14.96
CA GLY A 128 -1.90 -29.27 14.42
C GLY A 128 -2.56 -28.40 13.37
N ASN A 129 -3.89 -28.38 13.39
CA ASN A 129 -4.72 -27.62 12.47
C ASN A 129 -5.06 -26.27 13.07
N ALA A 130 -5.10 -25.27 12.20
CA ALA A 130 -5.49 -23.93 12.58
C ALA A 130 -6.74 -23.49 11.82
N TYR A 131 -7.48 -22.56 12.40
CA TYR A 131 -8.57 -21.88 11.72
C TYR A 131 -8.44 -20.37 11.86
N LEU A 132 -8.99 -19.68 10.87
CA LEU A 132 -9.06 -18.23 10.84
C LEU A 132 -10.48 -17.82 11.28
N PRO A 133 -10.64 -17.03 12.35
CA PRO A 133 -11.93 -16.48 12.72
C PRO A 133 -12.38 -15.45 11.66
N PRO A 134 -13.67 -15.06 11.66
CA PRO A 134 -14.21 -14.09 10.69
C PRO A 134 -13.39 -12.80 10.60
N ASP A 135 -12.99 -12.25 11.75
CA ASP A 135 -12.17 -11.02 11.85
C ASP A 135 -10.67 -11.33 11.98
N GLY A 136 -10.26 -12.54 11.63
CA GLY A 136 -8.88 -13.00 11.75
C GLY A 136 -7.95 -12.47 10.67
N TRP A 137 -8.48 -11.79 9.65
CA TRP A 137 -7.71 -11.21 8.57
C TRP A 137 -8.16 -9.76 8.34
N VAL A 138 -7.36 -8.81 8.83
CA VAL A 138 -7.70 -7.39 8.79
C VAL A 138 -6.61 -6.64 8.05
N ALA A 139 -6.91 -6.01 6.90
CA ALA A 139 -5.93 -5.11 6.29
C ALA A 139 -5.66 -3.95 7.22
N LYS A 140 -4.38 -3.71 7.45
CA LYS A 140 -3.91 -2.58 8.24
C LYS A 140 -3.92 -1.30 7.42
N SER A 141 -3.62 -1.39 6.13
CA SER A 141 -3.65 -0.26 5.20
C SER A 141 -3.51 -0.74 3.76
N CYS A 142 -4.15 -0.02 2.84
CA CYS A 142 -3.79 -0.05 1.43
C CYS A 142 -2.60 0.88 1.17
N PRO A 143 -1.74 0.61 0.17
CA PRO A 143 -0.64 1.49 -0.16
C PRO A 143 -1.12 2.92 -0.46
N LYS A 144 -0.32 3.93 -0.12
CA LYS A 144 -0.64 5.35 -0.38
C LYS A 144 -1.05 5.54 -1.85
N GLY A 145 -2.14 6.30 -2.07
CA GLY A 145 -2.75 6.50 -3.39
C GLY A 145 -3.78 5.44 -3.76
N SER A 146 -4.09 4.50 -2.87
CA SER A 146 -5.20 3.56 -3.01
C SER A 146 -6.19 3.64 -1.85
N ASN A 147 -7.45 3.39 -2.17
CA ASN A 147 -8.57 3.36 -1.25
C ASN A 147 -8.95 1.90 -0.97
N ILE A 148 -9.34 1.62 0.28
CA ILE A 148 -9.94 0.35 0.64
C ILE A 148 -11.36 0.32 0.07
N VAL A 149 -11.67 -0.65 -0.78
CA VAL A 149 -13.01 -0.92 -1.31
C VAL A 149 -13.48 -2.25 -0.78
N VAL A 150 -14.55 -2.23 0.00
CA VAL A 150 -15.20 -3.44 0.53
C VAL A 150 -15.96 -4.11 -0.61
N THR A 151 -15.55 -5.32 -0.99
CA THR A 151 -16.16 -6.11 -2.08
C THR A 151 -17.10 -7.20 -1.56
N GLY A 152 -17.21 -7.34 -0.24
CA GLY A 152 -18.04 -8.35 0.41
C GLY A 152 -17.89 -8.30 1.94
N PRO A 153 -18.66 -9.12 2.69
CA PRO A 153 -18.71 -9.07 4.15
C PRO A 153 -17.36 -9.32 4.83
N PHE A 154 -16.43 -9.98 4.13
CA PHE A 154 -15.06 -10.23 4.58
C PHE A 154 -14.07 -10.13 3.42
N SER A 155 -14.31 -9.24 2.47
CA SER A 155 -13.38 -9.02 1.38
C SER A 155 -13.24 -7.55 1.11
N TYR A 156 -12.01 -7.09 1.06
CA TYR A 156 -11.67 -5.74 0.66
C TYR A 156 -10.59 -5.83 -0.41
N ARG A 157 -10.66 -4.94 -1.40
CA ARG A 157 -9.62 -4.73 -2.38
C ARG A 157 -9.10 -3.31 -2.25
N CYS A 158 -7.80 -3.13 -2.48
CA CYS A 158 -7.25 -1.80 -2.61
C CYS A 158 -7.45 -1.37 -4.07
N GLU A 159 -8.19 -0.29 -4.30
CA GLU A 159 -8.29 0.34 -5.63
C GLU A 159 -7.44 1.60 -5.67
N CYS A 160 -6.72 1.85 -6.76
CA CYS A 160 -6.09 3.15 -6.92
C CYS A 160 -7.16 4.24 -6.84
N SER A 161 -6.89 5.28 -6.07
CA SER A 161 -7.68 6.50 -6.12
C SER A 161 -7.63 7.04 -7.56
N TRP A 162 -8.73 7.64 -8.01
CA TRP A 162 -8.89 8.18 -9.37
C TRP A 162 -7.79 9.20 -9.72
N ILE A 163 -7.26 9.89 -8.71
CA ILE A 163 -6.14 10.84 -8.80
C ILE A 163 -4.85 10.14 -9.29
N TYR A 164 -4.75 8.82 -9.11
CA TYR A 164 -3.63 7.98 -9.52
C TYR A 164 -4.03 6.93 -10.56
N ALA A 165 -5.17 7.10 -11.23
CA ALA A 165 -5.62 6.20 -12.29
C ALA A 165 -4.56 6.13 -13.42
N GLY A 166 -4.24 4.90 -13.86
CA GLY A 166 -3.28 4.66 -14.95
C GLY A 166 -1.80 4.59 -14.55
N SER A 167 -1.43 4.80 -13.28
CA SER A 167 -0.02 4.82 -12.83
C SER A 167 0.36 3.77 -11.78
N GLN A 168 -0.43 2.68 -11.64
CA GLN A 168 -0.27 1.70 -10.56
C GLN A 168 -0.20 2.35 -9.15
N CYS A 169 -1.04 3.37 -8.95
CA CYS A 169 -1.12 4.18 -7.73
C CYS A 169 0.19 4.92 -7.37
N ARG A 170 1.14 5.08 -8.30
CA ARG A 170 2.51 5.55 -8.00
C ARG A 170 2.68 7.06 -8.17
N TYR A 171 2.02 7.65 -9.17
CA TYR A 171 2.12 9.07 -9.48
C TYR A 171 0.76 9.66 -9.86
N PRO A 172 0.40 10.85 -9.37
CA PRO A 172 -0.87 11.48 -9.69
C PRO A 172 -0.82 12.14 -11.08
N LEU A 173 -0.55 11.33 -12.12
CA LEU A 173 -0.32 11.80 -13.48
C LEU A 173 -1.56 12.53 -14.03
N THR A 174 -2.75 12.02 -13.73
CA THR A 174 -4.02 12.63 -14.13
C THR A 174 -4.20 14.00 -13.50
N LEU A 175 -3.84 14.16 -12.21
CA LEU A 175 -3.85 15.46 -11.54
C LEU A 175 -2.85 16.44 -12.18
N ILE A 176 -1.62 16.00 -12.44
CA ILE A 176 -0.58 16.84 -13.05
C ILE A 176 -1.02 17.33 -14.43
N LEU A 177 -1.57 16.43 -15.26
CA LEU A 177 -2.09 16.78 -16.58
C LEU A 177 -3.26 17.77 -16.49
N LEU A 178 -4.15 17.60 -15.52
CA LEU A 178 -5.27 18.51 -15.30
C LEU A 178 -4.79 19.90 -14.84
N ILE A 179 -3.81 19.98 -13.95
CA ILE A 179 -3.20 21.25 -13.53
C ILE A 179 -2.55 21.95 -14.73
N LEU A 180 -1.78 21.23 -15.55
CA LEU A 180 -1.14 21.80 -16.75
C LEU A 180 -2.17 22.32 -17.76
N ALA A 181 -3.26 21.58 -17.98
CA ALA A 181 -4.35 22.01 -18.85
C ALA A 181 -5.04 23.29 -18.32
N CYS A 182 -5.28 23.36 -17.01
CA CYS A 182 -5.84 24.56 -16.38
C CYS A 182 -4.92 25.78 -16.49
N ILE A 183 -3.61 25.61 -16.30
CA ILE A 183 -2.63 26.69 -16.48
C ILE A 183 -2.66 27.19 -17.93
N PHE A 184 -2.69 26.29 -18.91
CA PHE A 184 -2.77 26.66 -20.33
C PHE A 184 -4.07 27.40 -20.68
N LEU A 185 -5.21 26.99 -20.11
CA LEU A 185 -6.47 27.71 -20.26
C LEU A 185 -6.41 29.11 -19.63
N LEU A 186 -5.81 29.25 -18.44
CA LEU A 186 -5.66 30.55 -17.81
C LEU A 186 -4.75 31.49 -18.61
N THR A 187 -3.62 31.00 -19.15
CA THR A 187 -2.73 31.84 -19.96
C THR A 187 -3.39 32.29 -21.26
N THR A 188 -4.16 31.42 -21.91
CA THR A 188 -4.91 31.79 -23.13
C THR A 188 -5.99 32.84 -22.84
N ILE A 189 -6.76 32.70 -21.74
CA ILE A 189 -7.75 33.70 -21.32
C ILE A 189 -7.08 35.05 -21.05
N VAL A 190 -5.96 35.08 -20.32
CA VAL A 190 -5.23 36.31 -20.03
C VAL A 190 -4.70 36.96 -21.31
N ALA A 191 -4.17 36.19 -22.26
CA ALA A 191 -3.69 36.70 -23.54
C ALA A 191 -4.84 37.32 -24.37
N VAL A 192 -6.00 36.67 -24.40
CA VAL A 192 -7.20 37.18 -25.08
C VAL A 192 -7.65 38.50 -24.43
N LEU A 193 -7.78 38.55 -23.10
CA LEU A 193 -8.15 39.78 -22.39
C LEU A 193 -7.13 40.89 -22.66
N TYR A 194 -5.83 40.61 -22.56
CA TYR A 194 -4.78 41.57 -22.86
C TYR A 194 -4.88 42.11 -24.29
N SER A 195 -5.14 41.25 -25.29
CA SER A 195 -5.33 41.67 -26.68
C SER A 195 -6.54 42.59 -26.86
N ILE A 196 -7.65 42.32 -26.16
CA ILE A 196 -8.87 43.14 -26.21
C ILE A 196 -8.63 44.51 -25.58
N PHE A 197 -7.98 44.55 -24.40
CA PHE A 197 -7.65 45.81 -23.72
C PHE A 197 -6.63 46.64 -24.49
N SER A 198 -5.60 46.01 -25.07
CA SER A 198 -4.61 46.66 -25.93
C SER A 198 -5.27 47.27 -27.18
N LYS A 199 -6.17 46.53 -27.84
CA LYS A 199 -6.91 47.01 -29.01
C LYS A 199 -7.85 48.17 -28.67
N ARG A 200 -8.48 48.18 -27.48
CA ARG A 200 -9.26 49.33 -26.99
C ARG A 200 -8.37 50.55 -26.75
N ARG A 201 -7.21 50.38 -26.13
CA ARG A 201 -6.27 51.48 -25.83
C ARG A 201 -5.71 52.14 -27.10
N ASN A 202 -5.44 51.36 -28.14
CA ASN A 202 -4.98 51.90 -29.43
C ASN A 202 -6.06 52.67 -30.19
N ARG A 203 -7.35 52.32 -30.02
CA ARG A 203 -8.46 53.09 -30.61
C ARG A 203 -8.68 54.45 -29.94
N THR A 204 -8.32 54.60 -28.67
CA THR A 204 -8.42 55.89 -27.98
C THR A 204 -7.24 56.83 -28.25
N GLY A 205 -6.15 56.35 -28.87
CA GLY A 205 -4.94 57.15 -29.13
C GLY A 205 -4.87 57.83 -30.51
N THR A 206 -5.92 57.74 -31.33
CA THR A 206 -5.94 58.26 -32.73
C THR A 206 -6.96 59.37 -32.96
N TYR A 207 -7.17 60.23 -31.96
CA TYR A 207 -7.77 61.56 -32.20
C TYR A 207 -6.63 62.54 -32.49
N GLN A 208 -6.11 62.55 -33.72
CA GLN A 208 -5.30 63.66 -34.19
C GLN A 208 -6.21 64.89 -34.27
N LEU A 209 -5.99 65.86 -33.38
CA LEU A 209 -6.53 67.22 -33.51
C LEU A 209 -5.96 67.83 -34.79
N TYR A 210 -6.77 67.90 -35.85
CA TYR A 210 -6.50 68.81 -36.96
C TYR A 210 -6.74 70.23 -36.45
N SER A 211 -5.68 71.03 -36.32
CA SER A 211 -5.80 72.47 -36.15
C SER A 211 -6.27 73.09 -37.46
N VAL A 212 -7.46 73.70 -37.45
CA VAL A 212 -7.97 74.53 -38.54
C VAL A 212 -7.10 75.81 -38.62
N PRO A 213 -6.65 76.26 -39.80
CA PRO A 213 -5.92 77.51 -39.91
C PRO A 213 -6.89 78.68 -39.73
N ASP A 214 -6.65 79.52 -38.73
CA ASP A 214 -7.36 80.78 -38.55
C ASP A 214 -7.01 81.71 -39.72
N GLY A 215 -7.95 81.82 -40.65
CA GLY A 215 -7.99 82.91 -41.62
C GLY A 215 -8.87 84.03 -41.07
N MET A 216 -8.26 85.12 -40.64
CA MET A 216 -8.75 86.51 -40.73
C MET A 216 -7.57 87.47 -40.70
#